data_AF-A0A556N7E4-F1
#
_entry.id   AF-A0A556N7E4-F1
#
_cell.length_a   1.000
_cell.length_b   1.000
_cell.length_c   1.000
_cell.angle_alpha   90.00
_cell.angle_beta   90.00
_cell.angle_gamma   90.00
#
_symmetry.space_group_name_H-M   'P 1'
#
loop_
_entity.id
_entity.type
_entity.pdbx_description
1 polymer ?
#
loop_
_entity_poly.entity_id
_entity_poly.type
_entity_poly.pdbx_seq_one_letter_code
_entity_poly.pdbx_strand_id
1 'polypeptide(L)'
;MDFEKKYPMTQRPNEYLVVQWTRGYKQVNVYFNDELIGSVQGAAKLLKGISLPSDLGTLTLKLSEKPVTLDVIVDGYHSRVNVSHPVKELKKTSTYFWIISAFALIAGGIDMGIFLEWSGVGTIVFSMNLIVFVLYILSAVFVGQGKPWGFYLGFAVFSFCTLIALLALMGGLVGGFILYIFMAVRIGGLVILIMNLKTANAAVRHLKYRDPVMEDLLDSKIRE
;
A
#
# COMPACT_ATOMS: atom_id res chain seq x y z
N MET A 1 -15.57 -21.92 23.02
CA MET A 1 -14.68 -20.97 22.32
C MET A 1 -14.72 -19.65 23.06
N ASP A 2 -13.61 -18.93 23.15
CA ASP A 2 -13.51 -17.75 24.03
C ASP A 2 -13.81 -16.45 23.27
N PHE A 3 -13.54 -16.44 21.96
CA PHE A 3 -13.65 -15.26 21.10
C PHE A 3 -14.25 -15.64 19.75
N GLU A 4 -14.94 -14.68 19.12
CA GLU A 4 -15.49 -14.80 17.78
C GLU A 4 -15.30 -13.48 17.02
N LYS A 5 -15.08 -13.59 15.69
CA LYS A 5 -15.10 -12.44 14.78
C LYS A 5 -15.60 -12.84 13.40
N LYS A 6 -16.39 -11.96 12.79
CA LYS A 6 -16.87 -12.10 11.41
C LYS A 6 -15.89 -11.49 10.42
N TYR A 7 -15.64 -12.21 9.34
CA TYR A 7 -14.73 -11.85 8.25
C TYR A 7 -15.52 -11.80 6.94
N PRO A 8 -15.90 -10.60 6.46
CA PRO A 8 -16.59 -10.45 5.18
C PRO A 8 -15.75 -11.01 4.03
N MET A 9 -16.38 -11.72 3.10
CA MET A 9 -15.71 -12.27 1.93
C MET A 9 -15.59 -11.20 0.83
N THR A 10 -14.36 -10.96 0.37
CA THR A 10 -14.11 -9.92 -0.64
C THR A 10 -14.77 -10.24 -1.99
N GLN A 11 -14.83 -11.52 -2.38
CA GLN A 11 -15.45 -11.95 -3.63
C GLN A 11 -16.99 -12.06 -3.56
N ARG A 12 -17.54 -12.22 -2.35
CA ARG A 12 -18.96 -12.42 -2.08
C ARG A 12 -19.39 -11.43 -0.99
N PRO A 13 -19.68 -10.17 -1.34
CA PRO A 13 -19.79 -9.07 -0.38
C PRO A 13 -20.92 -9.22 0.65
N ASN A 14 -21.91 -10.08 0.38
CA ASN A 14 -23.02 -10.38 1.31
C ASN A 14 -22.75 -11.61 2.20
N GLU A 15 -21.62 -12.28 2.04
CA GLU A 15 -21.25 -13.48 2.79
C GLU A 15 -20.08 -13.19 3.73
N TYR A 16 -20.05 -13.89 4.86
CA TYR A 16 -18.97 -13.78 5.83
C TYR A 16 -18.57 -15.14 6.38
N LEU A 17 -17.29 -15.24 6.74
CA LEU A 17 -16.76 -16.34 7.53
C LEU A 17 -16.83 -15.98 9.01
N VAL A 18 -17.27 -16.90 9.85
CA VAL A 18 -17.22 -16.75 11.30
C VAL A 18 -15.98 -17.48 11.79
N VAL A 19 -15.06 -16.77 12.43
CA VAL A 19 -13.88 -17.38 13.02
C VAL A 19 -13.98 -17.31 14.53
N GLN A 20 -13.90 -18.48 15.16
CA GLN A 20 -13.90 -18.63 16.61
C GLN A 20 -12.55 -19.14 17.09
N TRP A 21 -12.06 -18.62 18.21
CA TRP A 21 -10.79 -19.08 18.76
C TRP A 21 -10.76 -19.10 20.28
N THR A 22 -9.83 -19.90 20.80
CA THR A 22 -9.47 -19.91 22.23
C THR A 22 -8.29 -19.00 22.50
N ARG A 23 -8.14 -18.56 23.76
CA ARG A 23 -7.09 -17.64 24.18
C ARG A 23 -5.69 -18.07 23.71
N GLY A 24 -4.97 -17.13 23.10
CA GLY A 24 -3.64 -17.37 22.54
C GLY A 24 -3.65 -18.16 21.23
N TYR A 25 -4.79 -18.22 20.52
CA TYR A 25 -4.96 -18.96 19.26
C TYR A 25 -4.56 -20.44 19.37
N LYS A 26 -4.83 -21.07 20.53
CA LYS A 26 -4.56 -22.50 20.74
C LYS A 26 -5.40 -23.37 19.81
N GLN A 27 -6.63 -22.96 19.57
CA GLN A 27 -7.53 -23.56 18.59
C GLN A 27 -8.28 -22.45 17.85
N VAL A 28 -8.39 -22.58 16.54
CA VAL A 28 -9.14 -21.68 15.66
C VAL A 28 -10.07 -22.54 14.81
N ASN A 29 -11.36 -22.25 14.85
CA ASN A 29 -12.37 -22.87 14.01
C ASN A 29 -12.93 -21.82 13.06
N VAL A 30 -13.16 -22.21 11.82
CA VAL A 30 -13.77 -21.35 10.80
C VAL A 30 -15.06 -21.98 10.35
N TYR A 31 -16.11 -21.17 10.33
CA TYR A 31 -17.45 -21.55 9.93
C TYR A 31 -17.91 -20.71 8.76
N PHE A 32 -18.71 -21.32 7.89
CA PHE A 32 -19.42 -20.68 6.80
C PHE A 32 -20.85 -21.21 6.79
N ASN A 33 -21.86 -20.33 6.81
CA ASN A 33 -23.28 -20.72 6.93
C ASN A 33 -23.54 -21.75 8.05
N ASP A 34 -22.96 -21.51 9.23
CA ASP A 34 -23.02 -22.38 10.42
C ASP A 34 -22.38 -23.77 10.28
N GLU A 35 -21.76 -24.08 9.14
CA GLU A 35 -20.99 -25.31 8.91
C GLU A 35 -19.51 -25.09 9.21
N LEU A 36 -18.89 -26.04 9.93
CA LEU A 36 -17.46 -26.01 10.21
C LEU A 36 -16.67 -26.38 8.95
N ILE A 37 -16.05 -25.39 8.31
CA ILE A 37 -15.25 -25.60 7.10
C ILE A 37 -13.78 -25.92 7.41
N GLY A 38 -13.30 -25.61 8.61
CA GLY A 38 -11.92 -25.89 8.97
C GLY A 38 -11.58 -25.63 10.42
N SER A 39 -10.58 -26.36 10.94
CA SER A 39 -10.02 -26.13 12.28
C SER A 39 -8.50 -26.23 12.25
N VAL A 40 -7.86 -25.35 13.01
CA VAL A 40 -6.40 -25.30 13.18
C VAL A 40 -6.08 -25.30 14.66
N GLN A 41 -5.14 -26.17 15.04
CA GLN A 41 -4.61 -26.22 16.40
C GLN A 41 -3.18 -25.69 16.43
N GLY A 42 -2.93 -24.76 17.35
CA GLY A 42 -1.64 -24.18 17.67
C GLY A 42 -1.30 -22.90 16.90
N ALA A 43 -0.98 -21.85 17.65
CA ALA A 43 -0.58 -20.54 17.11
C ALA A 43 0.64 -20.60 16.17
N ALA A 44 1.58 -21.54 16.41
CA ALA A 44 2.78 -21.69 15.58
C ALA A 44 2.45 -22.02 14.11
N LYS A 45 1.39 -22.78 13.85
CA LYS A 45 0.94 -23.07 12.48
C LYS A 45 0.35 -21.82 11.83
N LEU A 46 -0.40 -21.04 12.60
CA LEU A 46 -1.02 -19.79 12.12
C LEU A 46 0.01 -18.69 11.86
N LEU A 47 1.12 -18.64 12.61
CA LEU A 47 2.23 -17.70 12.33
C LEU A 47 2.88 -17.96 10.97
N LYS A 48 3.07 -19.23 10.60
CA LYS A 48 3.60 -19.61 9.28
C LYS A 48 2.59 -19.38 8.14
N GLY A 49 1.30 -19.30 8.47
CA GLY A 49 0.20 -19.34 7.53
C GLY A 49 -0.13 -20.79 7.18
N ILE A 50 -1.39 -21.16 7.34
CA ILE A 50 -1.90 -22.49 6.98
C ILE A 50 -3.01 -22.35 5.96
N SER A 51 -2.93 -23.13 4.89
CA SER A 51 -3.96 -23.21 3.86
C SER A 51 -4.77 -24.48 4.05
N LEU A 52 -6.08 -24.34 4.07
CA LEU A 52 -7.05 -25.41 4.15
C LEU A 52 -7.86 -25.40 2.84
N PRO A 53 -8.00 -26.54 2.15
CA PRO A 53 -8.96 -26.66 1.06
C PRO A 53 -10.38 -26.56 1.65
N SER A 54 -11.25 -25.81 0.99
CA SER A 54 -12.66 -25.68 1.32
C SER A 54 -13.50 -25.59 0.06
N ASP A 55 -14.82 -25.72 0.19
CA ASP A 55 -15.77 -25.55 -0.92
C ASP A 55 -15.79 -24.11 -1.48
N LEU A 56 -15.22 -23.17 -0.73
CA LEU A 56 -15.02 -21.77 -1.14
C LEU A 56 -13.66 -21.53 -1.82
N GLY A 57 -12.89 -22.58 -2.07
CA GLY A 57 -11.52 -22.52 -2.57
C GLY A 57 -10.48 -22.70 -1.46
N THR A 58 -9.30 -22.10 -1.63
CA THR A 58 -8.20 -22.19 -0.66
C THR A 58 -8.37 -21.14 0.44
N LEU A 59 -8.68 -21.60 1.65
CA LEU A 59 -8.76 -20.77 2.84
C LEU A 59 -7.39 -20.72 3.52
N THR A 60 -6.74 -19.56 3.51
CA THR A 60 -5.49 -19.33 4.25
C THR A 60 -5.75 -18.54 5.52
N LEU A 61 -5.32 -19.09 6.65
CA LEU A 61 -5.35 -18.44 7.95
C LEU A 61 -3.93 -18.07 8.35
N LYS A 62 -3.70 -16.78 8.66
CA LYS A 62 -2.38 -16.29 9.05
C LYS A 62 -2.49 -15.30 10.21
N LEU A 63 -1.59 -15.38 11.19
CA LEU A 63 -1.47 -14.31 12.18
C LEU A 63 -0.64 -13.16 11.62
N SER A 64 -1.20 -11.95 11.66
CA SER A 64 -0.47 -10.72 11.40
C SER A 64 0.53 -10.46 12.51
N GLU A 65 1.67 -9.85 12.21
CA GLU A 65 2.73 -9.64 13.20
C GLU A 65 2.46 -8.43 14.12
N LYS A 66 1.82 -7.36 13.61
CA LYS A 66 1.58 -6.11 14.35
C LYS A 66 0.30 -5.39 13.89
N PRO A 67 -0.74 -5.29 14.74
CA PRO A 67 -0.99 -6.08 15.95
C PRO A 67 -1.13 -7.58 15.63
N VAL A 68 -0.99 -8.44 16.64
CA VAL A 68 -1.24 -9.89 16.48
C VAL A 68 -2.74 -10.12 16.33
N THR A 69 -3.18 -10.31 15.09
CA THR A 69 -4.58 -10.58 14.75
C THR A 69 -4.64 -11.66 13.69
N LEU A 70 -5.77 -12.36 13.61
CA LEU A 70 -5.97 -13.35 12.57
C LEU A 70 -6.39 -12.67 11.27
N ASP A 71 -5.64 -12.92 10.21
CA ASP A 71 -5.99 -12.59 8.84
C ASP A 71 -6.59 -13.82 8.16
N VAL A 72 -7.74 -13.60 7.53
CA VAL A 72 -8.48 -14.63 6.77
C VAL A 72 -8.40 -14.28 5.29
N ILE A 73 -7.89 -15.21 4.49
CA ILE A 73 -7.65 -15.03 3.06
C ILE A 73 -8.35 -16.16 2.31
N VAL A 74 -9.18 -15.84 1.34
CA VAL A 74 -9.88 -16.84 0.51
C VAL A 74 -9.42 -16.67 -0.94
N ASP A 75 -8.81 -17.70 -1.52
CA ASP A 75 -8.24 -17.66 -2.89
C ASP A 75 -7.32 -16.45 -3.15
N GLY A 76 -6.53 -16.10 -2.14
CA GLY A 76 -5.62 -14.95 -2.20
C GLY A 76 -6.29 -13.58 -2.05
N TYR A 77 -7.59 -13.52 -1.75
CA TYR A 77 -8.29 -12.28 -1.40
C TYR A 77 -8.41 -12.15 0.12
N HIS A 78 -7.81 -11.11 0.66
CA HIS A 78 -7.85 -10.77 2.07
C HIS A 78 -9.24 -10.22 2.42
N SER A 79 -9.80 -10.63 3.55
CA SER A 79 -10.99 -9.99 4.10
C SER A 79 -10.71 -8.52 4.45
N ARG A 80 -11.71 -7.64 4.29
CA ARG A 80 -11.58 -6.19 4.52
C ARG A 80 -11.17 -5.85 5.96
N VAL A 81 -11.56 -6.68 6.92
CA VAL A 81 -11.25 -6.50 8.35
C VAL A 81 -9.83 -6.94 8.71
N ASN A 82 -9.11 -7.60 7.80
CA ASN A 82 -7.71 -7.97 8.00
C ASN A 82 -6.84 -6.74 8.19
N VAL A 83 -5.80 -6.88 9.00
CA VAL A 83 -4.79 -5.83 9.18
C VAL A 83 -3.91 -5.75 7.94
N SER A 84 -3.54 -6.90 7.36
CA SER A 84 -2.75 -7.01 6.14
C SER A 84 -3.53 -6.73 4.84
N HIS A 85 -4.74 -6.17 4.92
CA HIS A 85 -5.53 -5.92 3.73
C HIS A 85 -4.76 -5.01 2.75
N PRO A 86 -4.58 -5.40 1.47
CA PRO A 86 -3.69 -4.69 0.55
C PRO A 86 -3.99 -3.20 0.37
N VAL A 87 -5.26 -2.79 0.46
CA VAL A 87 -5.65 -1.37 0.40
C VAL A 87 -5.17 -0.61 1.64
N LYS A 88 -5.20 -1.22 2.84
CA LYS A 88 -4.70 -0.60 4.08
C LYS A 88 -3.17 -0.47 4.05
N GLU A 89 -2.49 -1.50 3.57
CA GLU A 89 -1.04 -1.46 3.36
C GLU A 89 -0.64 -0.41 2.32
N LEU A 90 -1.38 -0.30 1.21
CA LEU A 90 -1.18 0.74 0.21
C LEU A 90 -1.30 2.14 0.82
N LYS A 91 -2.31 2.39 1.69
CA LYS A 91 -2.47 3.69 2.35
C LYS A 91 -1.23 4.11 3.14
N LYS A 92 -0.54 3.17 3.80
CA LYS A 92 0.71 3.44 4.54
C LYS A 92 1.83 3.95 3.62
N THR A 93 1.82 3.57 2.35
CA THR A 93 2.82 4.03 1.37
C THR A 93 2.65 5.51 0.97
N SER A 94 1.52 6.15 1.31
CA SER A 94 1.30 7.59 1.12
C SER A 94 2.40 8.44 1.78
N THR A 95 2.90 8.01 2.95
CA THR A 95 3.97 8.69 3.67
C THR A 95 5.23 8.86 2.81
N TYR A 96 5.56 7.88 1.96
CA TYR A 96 6.71 8.00 1.05
C TYR A 96 6.52 9.12 0.04
N PHE A 97 5.32 9.28 -0.51
CA PHE A 97 5.03 10.37 -1.45
C PHE A 97 4.99 11.73 -0.77
N TRP A 98 4.57 11.83 0.50
CA TRP A 98 4.72 13.06 1.29
C TRP A 98 6.19 13.45 1.47
N ILE A 99 7.03 12.48 1.84
CA ILE A 99 8.48 12.69 1.96
C ILE A 99 9.08 13.13 0.62
N ILE A 100 8.76 12.43 -0.48
CA ILE A 100 9.22 12.78 -1.83
C ILE A 100 8.75 14.18 -2.23
N SER A 101 7.51 14.57 -1.89
CA SER A 101 6.99 15.92 -2.15
C SER A 101 7.80 16.99 -1.42
N ALA A 102 8.13 16.76 -0.14
CA ALA A 102 8.96 17.67 0.63
C ALA A 102 10.36 17.82 0.02
N PHE A 103 10.99 16.72 -0.40
CA PHE A 103 12.27 16.78 -1.09
C PHE A 103 12.18 17.48 -2.46
N ALA A 104 11.10 17.28 -3.21
CA ALA A 104 10.87 17.97 -4.48
C ALA A 104 10.72 19.48 -4.29
N LEU A 105 10.06 19.92 -3.22
CA LEU A 105 9.95 21.33 -2.88
C LEU A 105 11.32 21.95 -2.55
N ILE A 106 12.12 21.26 -1.72
CA ILE A 106 13.47 21.71 -1.35
C ILE A 106 14.36 21.79 -2.59
N ALA A 107 14.36 20.74 -3.43
CA ALA A 107 15.13 20.72 -4.67
C ALA A 107 14.71 21.84 -5.63
N GLY A 108 13.40 22.05 -5.81
CA GLY A 108 12.89 23.14 -6.64
C GLY A 108 13.29 24.53 -6.13
N GLY A 109 13.37 24.73 -4.82
CA GLY A 109 13.87 25.97 -4.22
C GLY A 109 15.36 26.21 -4.49
N ILE A 110 16.18 25.15 -4.43
CA ILE A 110 17.61 25.21 -4.79
C ILE A 110 17.77 25.56 -6.27
N ASP A 111 17.05 24.86 -7.16
CA ASP A 111 17.09 25.10 -8.60
C ASP A 111 16.69 26.54 -8.93
N MET A 112 15.65 27.07 -8.28
CA MET A 112 15.22 28.45 -8.46
C MET A 112 16.31 29.45 -8.07
N GLY A 113 17.07 29.19 -7.00
CA GLY A 113 18.21 30.01 -6.61
C GLY A 113 19.35 29.98 -7.63
N ILE A 114 19.62 28.82 -8.24
CA ILE A 114 20.67 28.64 -9.25
C ILE A 114 20.31 29.35 -10.56
N PHE A 115 19.05 29.24 -11.01
CA PHE A 115 18.60 29.77 -12.30
C PHE A 115 17.95 31.17 -12.21
N LEU A 116 18.10 31.87 -11.07
CA LEU A 116 17.46 33.17 -10.81
C LEU A 116 17.81 34.22 -11.87
N GLU A 117 19.05 34.22 -12.35
CA GLU A 117 19.57 35.19 -13.32
C GLU A 117 19.18 34.86 -14.78
N TRP A 118 18.63 33.66 -15.03
CA TRP A 118 18.38 33.13 -16.38
C TRP A 118 16.87 33.13 -16.65
N SER A 119 16.27 34.31 -16.79
CA SER A 119 14.80 34.53 -16.76
C SER A 119 13.97 33.54 -17.60
N GLY A 120 14.40 33.17 -18.81
CA GLY A 120 13.72 32.18 -19.65
C GLY A 120 13.87 30.74 -19.14
N VAL A 121 15.09 30.31 -18.84
CA VAL A 121 15.39 28.94 -18.38
C VAL A 121 14.83 28.71 -16.97
N GLY A 122 14.98 29.68 -16.08
CA GLY A 122 14.45 29.64 -14.72
C GLY A 122 12.94 29.48 -14.69
N THR A 123 12.20 30.15 -15.59
CA THR A 123 10.73 29.99 -15.68
C THR A 123 10.33 28.57 -16.10
N ILE A 124 11.05 27.97 -17.05
CA ILE A 124 10.80 26.59 -17.50
C ILE A 124 11.10 25.60 -16.38
N VAL A 125 12.27 25.72 -15.75
CA VAL A 125 12.70 24.85 -14.64
C VAL A 125 11.72 24.94 -13.46
N PHE A 126 11.32 26.16 -13.10
CA PHE A 126 10.31 26.39 -12.06
C PHE A 126 8.99 25.71 -12.39
N SER A 127 8.49 25.89 -13.61
CA SER A 127 7.22 25.28 -14.05
C SER A 127 7.26 23.75 -14.01
N MET A 128 8.38 23.16 -14.45
CA MET A 128 8.57 21.71 -14.37
C MET A 128 8.63 21.20 -12.92
N ASN A 129 9.38 21.89 -12.05
CA ASN A 129 9.47 21.53 -10.63
C ASN A 129 8.11 21.65 -9.92
N LEU A 130 7.33 22.68 -10.24
CA LEU A 130 5.98 22.86 -9.71
C LEU A 130 5.04 21.73 -10.14
N ILE A 131 5.08 21.32 -11.42
CA ILE A 131 4.29 20.20 -11.92
C ILE A 131 4.67 18.91 -11.20
N VAL A 132 5.97 18.61 -11.10
CA VAL A 132 6.46 17.41 -10.40
C VAL A 132 6.03 17.39 -8.94
N PHE A 133 6.14 18.52 -8.26
CA PHE A 133 5.69 18.69 -6.88
C PHE A 133 4.19 18.42 -6.72
N VAL A 134 3.35 19.03 -7.57
CA VAL A 134 1.89 18.81 -7.56
C VAL A 134 1.55 17.34 -7.82
N LEU A 135 2.23 16.68 -8.77
CA LEU A 135 2.01 15.26 -9.05
C LEU A 135 2.35 14.37 -7.84
N TYR A 136 3.41 14.68 -7.09
CA TYR A 136 3.71 13.94 -5.86
C TYR A 136 2.68 14.17 -4.75
N ILE A 137 2.15 15.39 -4.60
CA ILE A 137 1.04 15.65 -3.68
C ILE A 137 -0.19 14.85 -4.08
N LEU A 138 -0.58 14.88 -5.35
CA LEU A 138 -1.72 14.10 -5.85
C LEU A 138 -1.52 12.61 -5.57
N SER A 139 -0.33 12.08 -5.85
CA SER A 139 0.02 10.72 -5.48
C SER A 139 -0.12 10.45 -3.99
N ALA A 140 0.39 11.32 -3.12
CA ALA A 140 0.28 11.16 -1.67
C ALA A 140 -1.19 11.13 -1.22
N VAL A 141 -2.01 12.06 -1.69
CA VAL A 141 -3.43 12.17 -1.35
C VAL A 141 -4.20 10.94 -1.83
N PHE A 142 -4.05 10.56 -3.10
CA PHE A 142 -4.83 9.44 -3.67
C PHE A 142 -4.39 8.08 -3.12
N VAL A 143 -3.09 7.89 -2.86
CA VAL A 143 -2.61 6.69 -2.15
C VAL A 143 -3.14 6.66 -0.72
N GLY A 144 -3.20 7.80 -0.03
CA GLY A 144 -3.79 7.91 1.32
C GLY A 144 -5.29 7.58 1.35
N GLN A 145 -5.99 7.83 0.24
CA GLN A 145 -7.38 7.39 0.02
C GLN A 145 -7.50 5.91 -0.37
N GLY A 146 -6.38 5.20 -0.54
CA GLY A 146 -6.35 3.80 -0.96
C GLY A 146 -6.58 3.60 -2.46
N LYS A 147 -6.42 4.64 -3.28
CA LYS A 147 -6.56 4.56 -4.75
C LYS A 147 -5.23 4.17 -5.40
N PRO A 148 -5.10 2.98 -6.02
CA PRO A 148 -3.82 2.49 -6.55
C PRO A 148 -3.26 3.29 -7.70
N TRP A 149 -4.12 3.94 -8.50
CA TRP A 149 -3.67 4.77 -9.62
C TRP A 149 -2.77 5.93 -9.15
N GLY A 150 -2.99 6.46 -7.95
CA GLY A 150 -2.13 7.49 -7.36
C GLY A 150 -0.70 6.99 -7.12
N PHE A 151 -0.54 5.71 -6.78
CA PHE A 151 0.77 5.08 -6.62
C PHE A 151 1.49 4.99 -7.96
N TYR A 152 0.81 4.51 -9.02
CA TYR A 152 1.42 4.40 -10.35
C TYR A 152 1.82 5.75 -10.93
N LEU A 153 1.01 6.79 -10.72
CA LEU A 153 1.35 8.16 -11.11
C LEU A 153 2.67 8.60 -10.46
N GLY A 154 2.77 8.47 -9.14
CA GLY A 154 3.93 8.94 -8.39
C GLY A 154 5.17 8.11 -8.69
N PHE A 155 5.00 6.79 -8.85
CA PHE A 155 6.05 5.89 -9.29
C PHE A 155 6.58 6.24 -10.68
N ALA A 156 5.70 6.50 -11.65
CA ALA A 156 6.09 6.87 -13.01
C ALA A 156 6.85 8.20 -13.02
N VAL A 157 6.33 9.23 -12.34
CA VAL A 157 7.00 10.54 -12.23
C VAL A 157 8.35 10.40 -11.53
N PHE A 158 8.43 9.67 -10.41
CA PHE A 158 9.68 9.45 -9.69
C PHE A 158 10.72 8.69 -10.54
N SER A 159 10.30 7.64 -11.25
CA SER A 159 11.17 6.88 -12.14
C SER A 159 11.68 7.72 -13.29
N PHE A 160 10.78 8.49 -13.93
CA PHE A 160 11.13 9.37 -15.04
C PHE A 160 12.12 10.47 -14.62
N CYS A 161 11.86 11.18 -13.51
CA CYS A 161 12.78 12.19 -12.99
C CYS A 161 14.13 11.57 -12.55
N THR A 162 14.12 10.33 -12.05
CA THR A 162 15.37 9.62 -11.71
C THR A 162 16.17 9.28 -12.96
N LEU A 163 15.51 8.88 -14.05
CA LEU A 163 16.16 8.65 -15.34
C LEU A 163 16.77 9.94 -15.90
N ILE A 164 16.05 11.07 -15.85
CA ILE A 164 16.57 12.38 -16.27
C ILE A 164 17.81 12.75 -15.45
N ALA A 165 17.76 12.59 -14.12
CA ALA A 165 18.90 12.86 -13.25
C ALA A 165 20.12 11.97 -13.58
N LEU A 166 19.89 10.69 -13.90
CA LEU A 166 20.94 9.76 -14.31
C LEU A 166 21.59 10.19 -15.63
N LEU A 167 20.77 10.60 -16.62
CA LEU A 167 21.25 11.11 -17.91
C LEU A 167 22.08 12.39 -17.73
N ALA A 168 21.63 13.33 -16.90
CA ALA A 168 22.37 14.56 -16.61
C ALA A 168 23.74 14.27 -15.95
N LEU A 169 23.79 13.28 -15.06
CA LEU A 169 25.02 12.85 -14.38
C LEU A 169 26.00 12.17 -15.35
N MET A 170 25.51 11.32 -16.27
CA MET A 170 26.33 10.68 -17.30
C MET A 170 26.82 11.65 -18.38
N GLY A 171 26.04 12.67 -18.70
CA GLY A 171 26.40 13.69 -19.69
C GLY A 171 27.49 14.67 -19.25
N GLY A 172 28.04 14.52 -18.04
CA GLY A 172 29.08 15.40 -17.50
C GLY A 172 28.59 16.84 -17.22
N LEU A 173 27.28 17.08 -17.30
CA LEU A 173 26.68 18.41 -17.19
C LEU A 173 26.80 18.99 -15.78
N VAL A 174 26.92 18.15 -14.76
CA VAL A 174 27.04 18.60 -13.37
C VAL A 174 27.96 17.66 -12.58
N GLY A 175 29.20 18.08 -12.36
CA GLY A 175 30.21 17.32 -11.63
C GLY A 175 30.29 17.72 -10.16
N GLY A 176 29.84 16.87 -9.25
CA GLY A 176 29.98 17.11 -7.82
C GLY A 176 29.58 15.92 -6.94
N PHE A 177 30.34 15.68 -5.87
CA PHE A 177 30.10 14.59 -4.90
C PHE A 177 28.66 14.59 -4.33
N ILE A 178 28.07 15.76 -4.12
CA ILE A 178 26.70 15.94 -3.61
C ILE A 178 25.65 15.31 -4.54
N LEU A 179 25.87 15.34 -5.86
CA LEU A 179 24.94 14.76 -6.82
C LEU A 179 24.96 13.24 -6.82
N TYR A 180 26.12 12.62 -6.59
CA TYR A 180 26.21 11.17 -6.41
C TYR A 180 25.44 10.71 -5.18
N ILE A 181 25.53 11.46 -4.07
CA ILE A 181 24.75 11.19 -2.85
C ILE A 181 23.25 11.34 -3.16
N PHE A 182 22.84 12.43 -3.80
CA PHE A 182 21.45 12.64 -4.19
C PHE A 182 20.92 11.50 -5.07
N MET A 183 21.74 11.05 -6.03
CA MET A 183 21.37 9.95 -6.91
C MET A 183 21.27 8.61 -6.17
N ALA A 184 22.16 8.33 -5.23
CA ALA A 184 22.07 7.15 -4.37
C ALA A 184 20.77 7.14 -3.56
N VAL A 185 20.37 8.28 -2.99
CA VAL A 185 19.08 8.45 -2.30
C VAL A 185 17.91 8.20 -3.26
N ARG A 186 17.95 8.74 -4.48
CA ARG A 186 16.89 8.48 -5.49
C ARG A 186 16.78 7.01 -5.86
N ILE A 187 17.90 6.32 -6.08
CA ILE A 187 17.91 4.88 -6.38
C ILE A 187 17.34 4.09 -5.21
N GLY A 188 17.75 4.40 -3.97
CA GLY A 188 17.18 3.78 -2.78
C GLY A 188 15.66 3.99 -2.67
N GLY A 189 15.18 5.22 -2.92
CA GLY A 189 13.76 5.53 -3.00
C GLY A 189 13.04 4.74 -4.10
N LEU A 190 13.66 4.60 -5.28
CA LEU A 190 13.11 3.83 -6.39
C LEU A 190 12.96 2.36 -6.02
N VAL A 191 13.97 1.77 -5.37
CA VAL A 191 13.91 0.39 -4.87
C VAL A 191 12.76 0.21 -3.88
N ILE A 192 12.59 1.14 -2.93
CA ILE A 192 11.47 1.12 -1.97
C ILE A 192 10.14 1.15 -2.73
N LEU A 193 9.98 2.02 -3.73
CA LEU A 193 8.75 2.06 -4.53
C LEU A 193 8.55 0.77 -5.33
N ILE A 194 9.60 0.19 -5.93
CA ILE A 194 9.53 -1.10 -6.64
C ILE A 194 9.08 -2.22 -5.71
N MET A 195 9.54 -2.26 -4.46
CA MET A 195 9.08 -3.26 -3.49
C MET A 195 7.57 -3.12 -3.19
N ASN A 196 7.02 -1.90 -3.26
CA ASN A 196 5.61 -1.61 -3.01
C ASN A 196 4.69 -1.80 -4.24
N LEU A 197 5.24 -2.06 -5.44
CA LEU A 197 4.46 -2.37 -6.65
C LEU A 197 3.55 -3.60 -6.44
N LYS A 198 4.03 -4.61 -5.70
CA LYS A 198 3.24 -5.80 -5.37
C LYS A 198 2.00 -5.43 -4.54
N THR A 199 2.15 -4.52 -3.58
CA THR A 199 1.06 -4.01 -2.74
C THR A 199 0.04 -3.24 -3.56
N ALA A 200 0.49 -2.37 -4.46
CA ALA A 200 -0.38 -1.62 -5.37
C ALA A 200 -1.19 -2.56 -6.30
N ASN A 201 -0.52 -3.55 -6.92
CA ASN A 201 -1.17 -4.54 -7.77
C ASN A 201 -2.20 -5.39 -6.99
N ALA A 202 -1.86 -5.78 -5.76
CA ALA A 202 -2.78 -6.49 -4.88
C ALA A 202 -4.00 -5.62 -4.54
N ALA A 203 -3.80 -4.33 -4.25
CA ALA A 203 -4.90 -3.40 -4.00
C ALA A 203 -5.84 -3.24 -5.22
N VAL A 204 -5.31 -3.13 -6.43
CA VAL A 204 -6.12 -3.10 -7.67
C VAL A 204 -7.01 -4.34 -7.77
N ARG A 205 -6.44 -5.53 -7.56
CA ARG A 205 -7.20 -6.79 -7.58
C ARG A 205 -8.34 -6.80 -6.56
N HIS A 206 -8.09 -6.30 -5.34
CA HIS A 206 -9.09 -6.31 -4.27
C HIS A 206 -10.19 -5.27 -4.50
N LEU A 207 -9.86 -4.13 -5.13
CA LEU A 207 -10.85 -3.10 -5.46
C LEU A 207 -11.81 -3.51 -6.58
N LYS A 208 -11.49 -4.51 -7.40
CA LYS A 208 -12.40 -5.05 -8.43
C LYS A 208 -13.73 -5.54 -7.85
N TYR A 209 -13.72 -6.04 -6.61
CA TYR A 209 -14.90 -6.57 -5.92
C TYR A 209 -15.42 -5.62 -4.84
N ARG A 210 -15.09 -4.33 -4.97
CA ARG A 210 -15.57 -3.30 -4.05
C ARG A 210 -17.04 -3.00 -4.35
N ASP A 211 -17.93 -3.58 -3.56
CA ASP A 211 -19.30 -3.09 -3.45
C ASP A 211 -19.32 -1.78 -2.63
N PRO A 212 -19.73 -0.63 -3.21
CA PRO A 212 -19.78 0.66 -2.52
C PRO A 212 -20.79 0.68 -1.36
N VAL A 213 -21.89 -0.07 -1.48
CA VAL A 213 -23.04 0.01 -0.54
C VAL A 213 -22.70 -0.58 0.83
N MET A 214 -21.85 -1.62 0.86
CA MET A 214 -21.44 -2.30 2.09
C MET A 214 -20.35 -1.55 2.88
N GLU A 215 -19.66 -0.57 2.28
CA GLU A 215 -18.59 0.17 2.96
C GLU A 215 -19.16 1.21 3.94
N ASP A 216 -20.25 1.88 3.55
CA ASP A 216 -20.96 2.81 4.44
C ASP A 216 -21.61 2.10 5.65
N LEU A 217 -21.98 0.83 5.51
CA LEU A 217 -22.56 0.02 6.58
C LEU A 217 -21.53 -0.52 7.58
N LEU A 218 -20.26 -0.65 7.18
CA LEU A 218 -19.17 -1.10 8.05
C LEU A 218 -18.50 0.07 8.78
N ASP A 219 -18.48 1.26 8.17
CA ASP A 219 -17.92 2.48 8.75
C ASP A 219 -18.94 3.31 9.55
N SER A 220 -20.25 2.98 9.49
CA SER A 220 -21.22 3.54 10.42
C SER A 220 -20.93 3.01 11.82
N LYS A 221 -20.20 3.83 12.61
CA LYS A 221 -20.11 3.67 14.07
C LYS A 221 -21.48 3.27 14.59
N ILE A 222 -21.55 2.14 15.29
CA ILE A 222 -22.69 1.84 16.17
C ILE A 222 -22.80 3.06 17.08
N ARG A 223 -23.82 3.88 16.86
CA ARG A 223 -24.20 4.94 17.79
C ARG A 223 -24.71 4.19 19.02
N GLU A 224 -23.89 4.13 20.06
CA GLU A 224 -24.38 3.90 21.43
C GLU A 224 -25.30 5.06 21.83
#